data_AF-D8TMN1-F1
#
_entry.id   AF-D8TMN1-F1
#
_cell.length_a   1.000
_cell.length_b   1.000
_cell.length_c   1.000
_cell.angle_alpha   90.00
_cell.angle_beta   90.00
_cell.angle_gamma   90.00
#
_symmetry.space_group_name_H-M   'P 1'
#
loop_
_entity.id
_entity.type
_entity.pdbx_description
1 polymer ?
#
loop_
_entity_poly.entity_id
_entity_poly.type
_entity_poly.pdbx_seq_one_letter_code
_entity_poly.pdbx_strand_id
1 'polypeptide(L)'
;MPVHDHRLWSLCRCEQYDLLGALGSTALGAAAGAPVDPAAKRAYKVEKFKREKALNAALGALEARRLAAAAREREDEAGARGIRASAPAADSADAAAVAAVSAGAAAMGVGSAGGGGGGGGGELDDEDERQLWIWRVELAVLQALELQASLKQEAELLRCAATMEAAAATAGPGPSSSRGGSRPLDDRGPSEAEKAELMSRLRSICRDLDGNRREQLRQNVFKPSHTLPTLTVEEAGEIEKREALEREERQRRQEEKERARREALDSDEEDAEDKAKQRAWDDWQDSHPKGYGNSKLRPCG
;
A
#
# COMPACT_ATOMS: atom_id res chain seq x y z
N MET A 1 13.23 35.74 10.16
CA MET A 1 13.90 35.31 8.92
C MET A 1 13.08 34.16 8.36
N PRO A 2 12.37 34.32 7.22
CA PRO A 2 11.65 33.19 6.65
C PRO A 2 12.70 32.13 6.32
N VAL A 3 12.54 30.93 6.90
CA VAL A 3 13.36 29.77 6.57
C VAL A 3 13.02 29.45 5.13
N HIS A 4 13.73 30.08 4.19
CA HIS A 4 13.55 29.84 2.78
C HIS A 4 13.75 28.36 2.56
N ASP A 5 12.72 27.72 2.02
CA ASP A 5 12.67 26.30 1.71
C ASP A 5 13.95 25.87 0.97
N HIS A 6 14.96 25.40 1.71
CA HIS A 6 16.26 24.99 1.15
C HIS A 6 16.08 23.94 0.04
N ARG A 7 14.99 23.17 0.13
CA ARG A 7 14.59 22.14 -0.82
C ARG A 7 13.95 22.74 -2.09
N LEU A 8 13.16 23.80 -1.97
CA LEU A 8 12.65 24.52 -3.15
C LEU A 8 13.78 25.26 -3.86
N TRP A 9 14.72 25.84 -3.10
CA TRP A 9 15.91 26.47 -3.68
C TRP A 9 16.77 25.46 -4.45
N SER A 10 17.02 24.27 -3.89
CA SER A 10 17.78 23.23 -4.58
C SER A 10 17.04 22.70 -5.82
N LEU A 11 15.72 22.53 -5.76
CA LEU A 11 14.92 22.10 -6.91
C LEU A 11 14.88 23.15 -8.03
N CYS A 12 14.68 24.43 -7.72
CA CYS A 12 14.79 25.52 -8.69
C CYS A 12 16.18 25.58 -9.33
N ARG A 13 17.23 25.35 -8.54
CA ARG A 13 18.60 25.29 -9.07
C ARG A 13 18.77 24.11 -10.03
N CYS A 14 18.20 22.95 -9.73
CA CYS A 14 18.25 21.78 -10.61
C CYS A 14 17.44 21.96 -11.89
N GLU A 15 16.34 22.73 -11.86
CA GLU A 15 15.58 23.12 -13.04
C GLU A 15 16.37 24.04 -13.97
N GLN A 16 17.14 24.98 -13.42
CA GLN A 16 18.03 25.86 -14.22
C GLN A 16 19.08 25.09 -15.02
N TYR A 17 19.46 23.90 -14.56
CA TYR A 17 20.39 23.00 -15.25
C TYR A 17 19.69 21.91 -16.08
N ASP A 18 18.37 22.00 -16.26
CA ASP A 18 17.54 21.05 -17.01
C ASP A 18 17.68 19.58 -16.53
N LEU A 19 18.09 19.38 -15.27
CA LEU A 19 18.25 18.04 -14.68
C LEU A 19 16.91 17.32 -14.46
N LEU A 20 15.83 18.10 -14.44
CA LEU A 20 14.47 17.63 -14.21
C LEU A 20 13.69 17.34 -15.52
N GLY A 21 14.09 17.96 -16.64
CA GLY A 21 13.37 17.88 -17.92
C GLY A 21 11.85 18.06 -17.79
N ALA A 22 11.07 17.25 -18.51
CA ALA A 22 9.60 17.28 -18.50
C ALA A 22 8.95 16.92 -17.14
N LEU A 23 9.69 16.27 -16.24
CA LEU A 23 9.22 15.95 -14.89
C LEU A 23 9.29 17.16 -13.96
N GLY A 24 10.21 18.10 -14.21
CA GLY A 24 10.37 19.31 -13.40
C GLY A 24 9.17 20.21 -13.45
N SER A 25 8.76 20.59 -14.65
CA SER A 25 7.64 21.52 -14.86
C SER A 25 6.33 21.00 -14.27
N THR A 26 6.08 19.69 -14.39
CA THR A 26 4.89 19.01 -13.85
C THR A 26 4.98 18.84 -12.33
N ALA A 27 6.14 18.51 -11.79
CA ALA A 27 6.35 18.38 -10.34
C ALA A 27 6.28 19.71 -9.60
N LEU A 28 6.90 20.77 -10.16
CA LEU A 28 6.86 22.13 -9.63
C LEU A 28 5.46 22.73 -9.74
N GLY A 29 4.75 22.49 -10.85
CA GLY A 29 3.35 22.88 -10.99
C GLY A 29 2.41 22.17 -10.00
N ALA A 30 2.59 20.86 -9.80
CA ALA A 30 1.87 20.11 -8.77
C ALA A 30 2.24 20.59 -7.36
N ALA A 31 3.51 20.92 -7.12
CA ALA A 31 3.98 21.48 -5.86
C ALA A 31 3.41 22.90 -5.61
N ALA A 32 3.17 23.68 -6.65
CA ALA A 32 2.54 25.00 -6.58
C ALA A 32 1.00 24.95 -6.39
N GLY A 33 0.41 23.75 -6.29
CA GLY A 33 -1.02 23.58 -6.01
C GLY A 33 -1.92 23.69 -7.26
N ALA A 34 -1.36 23.56 -8.46
CA ALA A 34 -2.17 23.53 -9.68
C ALA A 34 -3.10 22.30 -9.69
N PRO A 35 -4.35 22.43 -10.17
CA PRO A 35 -5.25 21.29 -10.32
C PRO A 35 -4.72 20.36 -11.43
N VAL A 36 -4.00 19.30 -11.04
CA VAL A 36 -3.51 18.28 -11.98
C VAL A 36 -4.57 17.18 -12.14
N ASP A 37 -4.94 16.91 -13.39
CA ASP A 37 -5.83 15.82 -13.81
C ASP A 37 -5.36 14.45 -13.24
N PRO A 38 -6.27 13.60 -12.72
CA PRO A 38 -5.93 12.27 -12.23
C PRO A 38 -5.14 11.39 -13.20
N ALA A 39 -5.41 11.46 -14.52
CA ALA A 39 -4.65 10.69 -15.51
C ALA A 39 -3.22 11.25 -15.65
N ALA A 40 -3.06 12.57 -15.71
CA ALA A 40 -1.76 13.23 -15.69
C ALA A 40 -0.95 12.93 -14.41
N LYS A 41 -1.58 12.87 -13.24
CA LYS A 41 -0.92 12.46 -11.97
C LYS A 41 -0.39 11.02 -12.04
N ARG A 42 -1.18 10.11 -12.62
CA ARG A 42 -0.77 8.70 -12.79
C ARG A 42 0.39 8.60 -13.78
N ALA A 43 0.29 9.26 -14.93
CA ALA A 43 1.34 9.30 -15.94
C ALA A 43 2.66 9.84 -15.36
N TYR A 44 2.59 10.94 -14.61
CA TYR A 44 3.74 11.51 -13.90
C TYR A 44 4.41 10.50 -12.96
N LYS A 45 3.62 9.78 -12.14
CA LYS A 45 4.16 8.75 -11.24
C LYS A 45 4.83 7.60 -11.99
N VAL A 46 4.23 7.15 -13.10
CA VAL A 46 4.79 6.08 -13.94
C VAL A 46 6.10 6.53 -14.58
N GLU A 47 6.14 7.73 -15.17
CA GLU A 47 7.35 8.28 -15.79
C GLU A 47 8.46 8.52 -14.76
N LYS A 48 8.12 9.06 -13.59
CA LYS A 48 9.05 9.18 -12.45
C LYS A 48 9.65 7.82 -12.09
N PHE A 49 8.81 6.80 -11.88
CA PHE A 49 9.26 5.47 -11.48
C PHE A 49 10.15 4.82 -12.54
N LYS A 50 9.78 4.95 -13.82
CA LYS A 50 10.61 4.46 -14.94
C LYS A 50 11.98 5.15 -14.96
N ARG A 51 12.01 6.47 -14.80
CA ARG A 51 13.25 7.25 -14.78
C ARG A 51 14.13 6.87 -13.59
N GLU A 52 13.55 6.75 -12.39
CA GLU A 52 14.26 6.32 -11.19
C GLU A 52 14.82 4.90 -11.34
N LYS A 53 14.05 3.97 -11.90
CA LYS A 53 14.53 2.61 -12.19
C LYS A 53 15.69 2.62 -13.21
N ALA A 54 15.59 3.42 -14.26
CA ALA A 54 16.63 3.56 -15.27
C ALA A 54 17.93 4.14 -14.66
N LEU A 55 17.83 5.18 -13.83
CA LEU A 55 18.97 5.78 -13.13
C LEU A 55 19.64 4.81 -12.17
N ASN A 56 18.87 4.07 -11.38
CA ASN A 56 19.43 3.05 -10.47
C ASN A 56 20.13 1.92 -11.24
N ALA A 57 19.58 1.48 -12.37
CA ALA A 57 20.23 0.49 -13.23
C ALA A 57 21.53 1.01 -13.85
N ALA A 58 21.52 2.27 -14.32
CA ALA A 58 22.69 2.92 -14.91
C ALA A 58 23.82 3.14 -13.90
N LEU A 59 23.48 3.60 -12.68
CA LEU A 59 24.44 3.73 -11.57
C LEU A 59 25.02 2.37 -11.18
N GLY A 60 24.19 1.34 -11.00
CA GLY A 60 24.67 -0.01 -10.69
C GLY A 60 25.61 -0.57 -11.75
N ALA A 61 25.34 -0.31 -13.04
CA ALA A 61 26.22 -0.73 -14.13
C ALA A 61 27.57 0.00 -14.13
N LEU A 62 27.59 1.30 -13.83
CA LEU A 62 28.81 2.11 -13.80
C LEU A 62 29.65 1.80 -12.56
N GLU A 63 29.02 1.61 -11.39
CA GLU A 63 29.68 1.16 -10.16
C GLU A 63 30.25 -0.26 -10.32
N ALA A 64 29.52 -1.18 -10.96
CA ALA A 64 30.04 -2.52 -11.26
C ALA A 64 31.27 -2.46 -12.18
N ARG A 65 31.24 -1.57 -13.18
CA ARG A 65 32.38 -1.33 -14.08
C ARG A 65 33.59 -0.77 -13.32
N ARG A 66 33.37 0.13 -12.35
CA ARG A 66 34.39 0.66 -11.44
C ARG A 66 35.04 -0.42 -10.58
N LEU A 67 34.21 -1.28 -9.99
CA LEU A 67 34.70 -2.40 -9.18
C LEU A 67 35.50 -3.40 -10.03
N ALA A 68 35.05 -3.65 -11.26
CA ALA A 68 35.77 -4.52 -12.20
C ALA A 68 37.10 -3.91 -12.67
N ALA A 69 37.16 -2.60 -12.93
CA ALA A 69 38.41 -1.89 -13.26
C ALA A 69 39.41 -1.95 -12.10
N ALA A 70 38.98 -1.61 -10.88
CA ALA A 70 39.81 -1.67 -9.69
C ALA A 70 40.27 -3.11 -9.35
N ALA A 71 39.49 -4.13 -9.70
CA ALA A 71 39.89 -5.53 -9.55
C ALA A 71 41.00 -5.91 -10.54
N ARG A 72 40.89 -5.49 -11.81
CA ARG A 72 41.92 -5.71 -12.84
C ARG A 72 43.25 -5.05 -12.49
N GLU A 73 43.21 -3.80 -12.02
CA GLU A 73 44.41 -3.10 -11.56
C GLU A 73 45.11 -3.83 -10.40
N ARG A 74 44.34 -4.39 -9.45
CA ARG A 74 44.92 -5.21 -8.37
C ARG A 74 45.56 -6.50 -8.87
N GLU A 75 44.95 -7.14 -9.88
CA GLU A 75 45.50 -8.34 -10.51
C GLU A 75 46.78 -8.02 -11.31
N ASP A 76 46.78 -6.91 -12.06
CA ASP A 76 47.94 -6.42 -12.81
C ASP A 76 49.09 -6.01 -11.87
N GLU A 77 48.78 -5.34 -10.75
CA GLU A 77 49.75 -5.02 -9.69
C GLU A 77 50.29 -6.28 -8.98
N ALA A 78 49.44 -7.26 -8.69
CA ALA A 78 49.85 -8.52 -8.06
C ALA A 78 50.73 -9.36 -9.01
N GLY A 79 50.39 -9.38 -10.31
CA GLY A 79 51.19 -9.97 -11.38
C GLY A 79 52.55 -9.28 -11.53
N ALA A 80 52.58 -7.95 -11.50
CA ALA A 80 53.82 -7.16 -11.56
C ALA A 80 54.73 -7.36 -10.34
N ARG A 81 54.15 -7.62 -9.15
CA ARG A 81 54.90 -7.95 -7.92
C ARG A 81 55.34 -9.41 -7.84
N GLY A 82 55.02 -10.24 -8.84
CA GLY A 82 55.45 -11.65 -8.91
C GLY A 82 54.85 -12.56 -7.83
N ILE A 83 53.80 -12.10 -7.13
CA ILE A 83 53.12 -12.89 -6.11
C ILE A 83 52.00 -13.65 -6.82
N ARG A 84 52.21 -14.94 -7.11
CA ARG A 84 51.07 -15.83 -7.46
C ARG A 84 50.18 -15.93 -6.24
N ALA A 85 49.08 -15.18 -6.23
CA ALA A 85 48.04 -15.33 -5.23
C ALA A 85 47.44 -16.73 -5.37
N SER A 86 47.71 -17.62 -4.42
CA SER A 86 46.86 -18.80 -4.21
C SER A 86 45.49 -18.29 -3.76
N ALA A 87 44.49 -18.48 -4.62
CA ALA A 87 43.11 -18.09 -4.32
C ALA A 87 42.65 -18.70 -2.99
N PRO A 88 42.05 -17.93 -2.06
CA PRO A 88 41.29 -18.52 -0.98
C PRO A 88 39.97 -19.04 -1.56
N ALA A 89 39.66 -20.30 -1.23
CA ALA A 89 38.41 -20.94 -1.57
C ALA A 89 37.22 -20.08 -1.13
N ALA A 90 36.26 -19.93 -2.02
CA ALA A 90 35.01 -19.23 -1.78
C ALA A 90 34.20 -19.94 -0.68
N ASP A 91 33.99 -19.25 0.42
CA ASP A 91 32.82 -19.44 1.29
C ASP A 91 32.18 -18.07 1.51
N SER A 92 31.20 -17.73 0.68
CA SER A 92 30.06 -16.87 1.04
C SER A 92 29.10 -16.77 -0.14
N ALA A 93 28.04 -17.57 -0.04
CA ALA A 93 26.86 -17.47 -0.87
C ALA A 93 26.06 -16.22 -0.47
N ASP A 94 26.41 -15.04 -1.00
CA ASP A 94 25.52 -13.86 -0.89
C ASP A 94 25.67 -12.83 -2.04
N ALA A 95 26.67 -12.95 -2.91
CA ALA A 95 26.87 -12.00 -4.02
C ALA A 95 26.04 -12.29 -5.29
N ALA A 96 25.43 -13.47 -5.41
CA ALA A 96 24.72 -13.90 -6.63
C ALA A 96 23.21 -13.57 -6.64
N ALA A 97 22.63 -13.13 -5.54
CA ALA A 97 21.18 -12.91 -5.43
C ALA A 97 20.69 -11.58 -6.03
N VAL A 98 21.57 -10.60 -6.25
CA VAL A 98 21.17 -9.25 -6.67
C VAL A 98 21.07 -9.09 -8.20
N ALA A 99 21.56 -10.07 -8.98
CA ALA A 99 21.54 -10.01 -10.45
C ALA A 99 20.30 -10.66 -11.10
N ALA A 100 19.49 -11.43 -10.35
CA ALA A 100 18.45 -12.28 -10.94
C ALA A 100 17.03 -11.66 -10.97
N VAL A 101 16.80 -10.47 -10.41
CA VAL A 101 15.45 -9.84 -10.37
C VAL A 101 15.34 -8.64 -11.33
N SER A 102 15.76 -8.81 -12.59
CA SER A 102 15.39 -7.84 -13.64
C SER A 102 15.42 -8.36 -15.09
N ALA A 103 15.42 -9.67 -15.31
CA ALA A 103 15.19 -10.22 -16.65
C ALA A 103 13.69 -10.34 -16.93
N GLY A 104 13.07 -9.23 -17.35
CA GLY A 104 11.65 -9.23 -17.72
C GLY A 104 11.15 -7.87 -18.17
N ALA A 105 11.50 -7.49 -19.41
CA ALA A 105 10.69 -6.75 -20.39
C ALA A 105 11.59 -5.90 -21.30
N ALA A 106 11.56 -6.25 -22.59
CA ALA A 106 12.23 -5.55 -23.67
C ALA A 106 11.45 -4.30 -24.14
N ALA A 107 12.19 -3.46 -24.87
CA ALA A 107 11.76 -2.42 -25.81
C ALA A 107 11.19 -1.12 -25.24
N MET A 108 12.01 -0.06 -25.25
CA MET A 108 11.76 1.16 -26.04
C MET A 108 13.10 1.82 -26.38
N GLY A 109 13.26 2.16 -27.66
CA GLY A 109 14.51 2.67 -28.22
C GLY A 109 14.86 4.08 -27.73
N VAL A 110 16.15 4.28 -27.48
CA VAL A 110 16.76 5.61 -27.41
C VAL A 110 17.97 5.56 -28.35
N GLY A 111 18.10 6.61 -29.16
CA GLY A 111 18.86 6.65 -30.40
C GLY A 111 20.32 6.22 -30.28
N SER A 112 20.70 5.36 -31.22
CA SER A 112 22.08 5.19 -31.65
C SER A 112 22.53 6.47 -32.37
N ALA A 113 23.59 7.10 -31.87
CA ALA A 113 24.31 8.16 -32.56
C ALA A 113 25.82 7.96 -32.38
N GLY A 114 26.50 7.67 -33.50
CA GLY A 114 27.94 7.84 -33.77
C GLY A 114 28.93 7.10 -32.85
N GLY A 115 29.81 6.20 -33.28
CA GLY A 115 30.51 6.14 -34.57
C GLY A 115 31.91 6.76 -34.45
N GLY A 116 32.90 5.95 -34.08
CA GLY A 116 34.30 6.10 -34.53
C GLY A 116 35.30 6.73 -33.56
N GLY A 117 36.38 6.00 -33.27
CA GLY A 117 37.63 6.58 -32.75
C GLY A 117 38.32 5.69 -31.73
N GLY A 118 39.23 4.81 -32.18
CA GLY A 118 40.10 4.06 -31.29
C GLY A 118 41.20 4.94 -30.66
N GLY A 119 41.68 4.53 -29.49
CA GLY A 119 42.98 4.95 -28.94
C GLY A 119 43.00 5.17 -27.43
N GLY A 120 43.71 4.29 -26.70
CA GLY A 120 44.21 4.47 -25.32
C GLY A 120 43.14 4.54 -24.22
N GLY A 121 43.04 3.65 -23.25
CA GLY A 121 44.13 3.19 -22.38
C GLY A 121 44.08 3.96 -21.05
N GLY A 122 43.05 3.70 -20.24
CA GLY A 122 42.90 4.23 -18.88
C GLY A 122 41.54 3.87 -18.29
N GLU A 123 41.56 3.19 -17.13
CA GLU A 123 40.74 3.49 -15.94
C GLU A 123 39.65 4.55 -16.16
N LEU A 124 38.37 4.19 -15.95
CA LEU A 124 37.17 5.04 -16.05
C LEU A 124 37.45 6.51 -16.38
N ASP A 125 37.13 6.92 -17.61
CA ASP A 125 37.26 8.30 -18.09
C ASP A 125 36.67 9.31 -17.07
N ASP A 126 37.28 10.49 -16.94
CA ASP A 126 36.73 11.65 -16.21
C ASP A 126 35.25 11.92 -16.60
N GLU A 127 34.87 11.61 -17.85
CA GLU A 127 33.49 11.68 -18.33
C GLU A 127 32.55 10.66 -17.66
N ASP A 128 33.02 9.43 -17.37
CA ASP A 128 32.23 8.41 -16.65
C ASP A 128 31.99 8.86 -15.19
N GLU A 129 32.99 9.47 -14.54
CA GLU A 129 32.82 10.04 -13.20
C GLU A 129 31.84 11.21 -13.20
N ARG A 130 31.96 12.13 -14.17
CA ARG A 130 31.02 13.23 -14.35
C ARG A 130 29.60 12.71 -14.55
N GLN A 131 29.41 11.68 -15.37
CA GLN A 131 28.11 11.09 -15.65
C GLN A 131 27.50 10.42 -14.42
N LEU A 132 28.31 9.74 -13.59
CA LEU A 132 27.88 9.18 -12.31
C LEU A 132 27.36 10.26 -11.35
N TRP A 133 28.06 11.38 -11.23
CA TRP A 133 27.63 12.48 -10.38
C TRP A 133 26.35 13.13 -10.87
N ILE A 134 26.19 13.31 -12.19
CA ILE A 134 24.95 13.80 -12.80
C ILE A 134 23.78 12.86 -12.44
N TRP A 135 23.94 11.55 -12.64
CA TRP A 135 22.88 10.58 -12.30
C TRP A 135 22.55 10.52 -10.80
N ARG A 136 23.55 10.70 -9.92
CA ARG A 136 23.31 10.80 -8.46
C ARG A 136 22.53 12.05 -8.09
N VAL A 137 22.84 13.19 -8.71
CA VAL A 137 22.09 14.43 -8.49
C VAL A 137 20.65 14.28 -9.01
N GLU A 138 20.46 13.71 -10.21
CA GLU A 138 19.12 13.45 -10.77
C GLU A 138 18.30 12.54 -9.85
N LEU A 139 18.90 11.46 -9.34
CA LEU A 139 18.22 10.55 -8.41
C LEU A 139 17.84 11.27 -7.10
N ALA A 140 18.76 12.04 -6.51
CA ALA A 140 18.51 12.79 -5.28
C ALA A 140 17.37 13.81 -5.45
N VAL A 141 17.26 14.41 -6.64
CA VAL A 141 16.18 15.33 -7.00
C VAL A 141 14.82 14.61 -7.05
N LEU A 142 14.74 13.44 -7.68
CA LEU A 142 13.50 12.64 -7.72
C LEU A 142 13.04 12.19 -6.32
N GLN A 143 14.00 11.85 -5.45
CA GLN A 143 13.73 11.52 -4.05
C GLN A 143 13.24 12.75 -3.26
N ALA A 144 13.87 13.92 -3.46
CA ALA A 144 13.45 15.15 -2.81
C ALA A 144 12.01 15.56 -3.17
N LEU A 145 11.60 15.35 -4.43
CA LEU A 145 10.22 15.59 -4.87
C LEU A 145 9.20 14.68 -4.17
N GLU A 146 9.57 13.44 -3.83
CA GLU A 146 8.71 12.53 -3.05
C GLU A 146 8.53 13.02 -1.62
N LEU A 147 9.66 13.33 -0.98
CA LEU A 147 9.68 13.81 0.40
C LEU A 147 8.87 15.10 0.52
N GLN A 148 8.91 15.98 -0.48
CA GLN A 148 8.12 17.20 -0.48
C GLN A 148 6.60 16.95 -0.38
N ALA A 149 6.08 15.93 -1.07
CA ALA A 149 4.67 15.57 -0.96
C ALA A 149 4.31 15.08 0.45
N SER A 150 5.15 14.22 1.03
CA SER A 150 4.95 13.72 2.40
C SER A 150 4.99 14.83 3.46
N LEU A 151 5.93 15.77 3.32
CA LEU A 151 6.10 16.86 4.29
C LEU A 151 4.97 17.88 4.24
N LYS A 152 4.35 18.08 3.08
CA LYS A 152 3.15 18.92 2.98
C LYS A 152 2.00 18.33 3.78
N GLN A 153 1.79 17.02 3.68
CA GLN A 153 0.78 16.32 4.47
C GLN A 153 1.08 16.40 5.98
N GLU A 154 2.34 16.19 6.37
CA GLU A 154 2.76 16.35 7.77
C GLU A 154 2.53 17.78 8.27
N ALA A 155 2.89 18.80 7.48
CA ALA A 155 2.68 20.19 7.83
C ALA A 155 1.19 20.54 8.00
N GLU A 156 0.31 19.97 7.17
CA GLU A 156 -1.15 20.10 7.33
C GLU A 156 -1.63 19.47 8.64
N LEU A 157 -1.18 18.25 8.94
CA LEU A 157 -1.52 17.57 10.21
C LEU A 157 -1.04 18.36 11.42
N LEU A 158 0.18 18.88 11.39
CA LEU A 158 0.74 19.70 12.48
C LEU A 158 -0.02 21.02 12.64
N ARG A 159 -0.48 21.64 11.54
CA ARG A 159 -1.34 22.82 11.61
C ARG A 159 -2.69 22.48 12.26
N CYS A 160 -3.32 21.37 11.87
CA CYS A 160 -4.55 20.91 12.51
C CYS A 160 -4.34 20.64 14.01
N ALA A 161 -3.26 19.96 14.38
CA ALA A 161 -2.92 19.71 15.78
C ALA A 161 -2.75 21.01 16.58
N ALA A 162 -2.02 21.99 16.04
CA ALA A 162 -1.86 23.30 16.66
C ALA A 162 -3.20 24.05 16.81
N THR A 163 -4.10 23.95 15.82
CA THR A 163 -5.44 24.54 15.95
C THR A 163 -6.30 23.85 17.01
N MET A 164 -6.17 22.53 17.17
CA MET A 164 -6.88 21.77 18.20
C MET A 164 -6.33 22.07 19.59
N GLU A 165 -5.01 22.22 19.72
CA GLU A 165 -4.35 22.64 20.96
C GLU A 165 -4.74 24.06 21.35
N ALA A 166 -4.76 24.99 20.40
CA ALA A 166 -5.24 26.35 20.64
C ALA A 166 -6.73 26.38 21.01
N ALA A 167 -7.57 25.58 20.35
CA ALA A 167 -8.97 25.44 20.70
C ALA A 167 -9.15 24.87 22.12
N ALA A 168 -8.37 23.85 22.49
CA ALA A 168 -8.36 23.29 23.85
C ALA A 168 -7.82 24.28 24.90
N ALA A 169 -6.89 25.16 24.55
CA ALA A 169 -6.41 26.22 25.44
C ALA A 169 -7.44 27.34 25.65
N THR A 170 -8.23 27.67 24.61
CA THR A 170 -9.31 28.68 24.71
C THR A 170 -10.59 28.15 25.35
N ALA A 171 -10.89 26.85 25.18
CA ALA A 171 -11.88 26.14 25.95
C ALA A 171 -11.30 25.86 27.34
N GLY A 172 -11.33 26.87 28.23
CA GLY A 172 -10.86 26.76 29.61
C GLY A 172 -11.38 25.50 30.33
N PRO A 173 -10.81 25.13 31.50
CA PRO A 173 -11.02 23.83 32.13
C PRO A 173 -12.52 23.50 32.24
N GLY A 174 -12.96 22.60 31.37
CA GLY A 174 -14.35 22.15 31.35
C GLY A 174 -14.71 21.46 32.68
N PRO A 175 -15.99 21.47 33.07
CA PRO A 175 -16.40 20.84 34.32
C PRO A 175 -16.23 19.32 34.21
N SER A 176 -15.32 18.80 35.04
CA SER A 176 -15.29 17.43 35.56
C SER A 176 -14.99 16.29 34.56
N SER A 177 -13.72 15.85 34.57
CA SER A 177 -13.46 14.45 34.90
C SER A 177 -12.55 14.43 36.13
N SER A 178 -13.09 13.96 37.25
CA SER A 178 -12.36 13.84 38.51
C SER A 178 -11.16 12.91 38.37
N ARG A 179 -9.94 13.43 38.53
CA ARG A 179 -8.84 12.72 39.22
C ARG A 179 -7.57 13.58 39.30
N GLY A 180 -7.16 13.85 40.54
CA GLY A 180 -5.75 14.00 40.89
C GLY A 180 -5.15 15.40 40.75
N GLY A 181 -5.76 16.42 41.36
CA GLY A 181 -5.07 17.68 41.63
C GLY A 181 -4.05 17.49 42.76
N SER A 182 -2.77 17.56 42.40
CA SER A 182 -1.62 17.52 43.32
C SER A 182 -1.70 18.63 44.37
N ARG A 183 -1.63 18.26 45.65
CA ARG A 183 -1.38 19.20 46.75
C ARG A 183 0.06 19.74 46.66
N PRO A 184 0.36 20.92 47.23
CA PRO A 184 1.71 21.49 47.26
C PRO A 184 2.71 20.48 47.82
N LEU A 185 3.83 20.31 47.12
CA LEU A 185 4.86 19.32 47.42
C LEU A 185 5.46 19.57 48.81
N ASP A 186 5.17 18.68 49.76
CA ASP A 186 6.04 18.48 50.90
C ASP A 186 7.41 18.00 50.38
N ASP A 187 8.49 18.64 50.82
CA ASP A 187 9.90 18.32 50.55
C ASP A 187 10.32 17.03 51.27
N ARG A 188 9.59 15.94 51.02
CA ARG A 188 9.93 14.59 51.47
C ARG A 188 9.95 13.71 50.24
N GLY A 189 11.16 13.40 49.77
CA GLY A 189 11.36 12.52 48.62
C GLY A 189 10.60 11.20 48.79
N PRO A 190 10.23 10.54 47.68
CA PRO A 190 9.34 9.39 47.71
C PRO A 190 9.89 8.30 48.62
N SER A 191 9.02 7.78 49.48
CA SER A 191 9.37 6.75 50.46
C SER A 191 9.85 5.48 49.75
N GLU A 192 10.64 4.67 50.44
CA GLU A 192 11.18 3.43 49.88
C GLU A 192 10.09 2.44 49.44
N ALA A 193 8.92 2.49 50.09
CA ALA A 193 7.73 1.75 49.70
C ALA A 193 7.15 2.24 48.36
N GLU A 194 7.11 3.55 48.12
CA GLU A 194 6.65 4.14 46.85
C GLU A 194 7.62 3.80 45.70
N LYS A 195 8.92 3.79 45.98
CA LYS A 195 9.93 3.32 45.01
C LYS A 195 9.76 1.83 44.71
N ALA A 196 9.48 1.00 45.70
CA ALA A 196 9.23 -0.43 45.51
C ALA A 196 7.96 -0.68 44.69
N GLU A 197 6.88 0.08 44.94
CA GLU A 197 5.65 0.02 44.15
C GLU A 197 5.88 0.47 42.71
N LEU A 198 6.63 1.56 42.51
CA LEU A 198 7.02 2.04 41.19
C LEU A 198 7.84 0.99 40.43
N MET A 199 8.82 0.37 41.09
CA MET A 199 9.62 -0.71 40.48
C MET A 199 8.81 -1.97 40.21
N SER A 200 7.74 -2.24 40.97
CA SER A 200 6.79 -3.32 40.69
C SER A 200 5.94 -3.03 39.45
N ARG A 201 5.42 -1.79 39.33
CA ARG A 201 4.69 -1.34 38.14
C ARG A 201 5.56 -1.33 36.89
N LEU A 202 6.79 -0.86 36.98
CA LEU A 202 7.74 -0.87 35.87
C LEU A 202 8.04 -2.31 35.41
N ARG A 203 8.24 -3.25 36.35
CA ARG A 203 8.41 -4.68 36.00
C ARG A 203 7.18 -5.29 35.34
N SER A 204 5.97 -4.91 35.75
CA SER A 204 4.72 -5.33 35.08
C SER A 204 4.66 -4.80 33.65
N ILE A 205 4.97 -3.51 33.45
CA ILE A 205 4.95 -2.88 32.13
C ILE A 205 6.01 -3.52 31.21
N CYS A 206 7.23 -3.76 31.70
CA CYS A 206 8.27 -4.42 30.91
C CYS A 206 7.88 -5.86 30.52
N ARG A 207 7.25 -6.61 31.43
CA ARG A 207 6.72 -7.95 31.14
C ARG A 207 5.69 -7.93 30.00
N ASP A 208 4.89 -6.87 29.91
CA ASP A 208 3.94 -6.66 28.82
C ASP A 208 4.63 -6.21 27.51
N LEU A 209 5.88 -5.73 27.56
CA LEU A 209 6.68 -5.34 26.38
C LEU A 209 7.56 -6.49 25.83
N ASP A 210 7.89 -7.51 26.63
CA ASP A 210 8.87 -8.56 26.33
C ASP A 210 8.44 -9.61 25.26
N GLY A 211 7.56 -9.27 24.31
CA GLY A 211 7.40 -10.00 23.05
C GLY A 211 5.98 -10.42 22.69
N ASN A 212 5.15 -10.80 23.69
CA ASN A 212 3.78 -11.25 23.42
C ASN A 212 2.87 -10.13 22.89
N ARG A 213 2.99 -8.91 23.45
CA ARG A 213 2.16 -7.78 23.02
C ARG A 213 2.54 -7.29 21.62
N ARG A 214 3.82 -7.34 21.26
CA ARG A 214 4.30 -6.97 19.93
C ARG A 214 3.79 -7.93 18.86
N GLU A 215 3.81 -9.22 19.15
CA GLU A 215 3.28 -10.25 18.25
C GLU A 215 1.74 -10.15 18.14
N GLN A 216 1.02 -9.92 19.25
CA GLN A 216 -0.42 -9.67 19.22
C GLN A 216 -0.78 -8.40 18.44
N LEU A 217 -0.05 -7.31 18.62
CA LEU A 217 -0.24 -6.08 17.85
C LEU A 217 0.01 -6.34 16.36
N ARG A 218 1.09 -7.05 16.01
CA ARG A 218 1.41 -7.42 14.62
C ARG A 218 0.28 -8.24 13.98
N GLN A 219 -0.30 -9.20 14.71
CA GLN A 219 -1.43 -9.99 14.22
C GLN A 219 -2.73 -9.18 14.07
N ASN A 220 -2.84 -8.04 14.76
CA ASN A 220 -4.04 -7.21 14.74
C ASN A 220 -3.93 -5.98 13.83
N VAL A 221 -2.74 -5.68 13.32
CA VAL A 221 -2.55 -4.60 12.34
C VAL A 221 -2.81 -5.16 10.93
N PHE A 222 -3.54 -4.41 10.10
CA PHE A 222 -3.92 -4.79 8.73
C PHE A 222 -4.91 -5.95 8.58
N LYS A 223 -5.69 -6.27 9.62
CA LYS A 223 -6.86 -7.16 9.45
C LYS A 223 -7.94 -6.47 8.60
N PRO A 224 -8.52 -7.16 7.60
CA PRO A 224 -9.68 -6.65 6.87
C PRO A 224 -10.82 -6.29 7.82
N SER A 225 -11.49 -5.16 7.59
CA SER A 225 -12.61 -4.68 8.41
C SER A 225 -13.90 -5.51 8.27
N HIS A 226 -13.86 -6.57 7.47
CA HIS A 226 -14.96 -7.47 7.17
C HIS A 226 -14.46 -8.92 7.20
N THR A 227 -15.35 -9.86 7.45
CA THR A 227 -15.05 -11.28 7.34
C THR A 227 -14.78 -11.61 5.87
N LEU A 228 -13.54 -11.98 5.57
CA LEU A 228 -13.20 -12.47 4.24
C LEU A 228 -13.94 -13.80 3.98
N PRO A 229 -14.30 -14.09 2.72
CA PRO A 229 -14.74 -15.42 2.33
C PRO A 229 -13.71 -16.46 2.78
N THR A 230 -14.17 -17.47 3.52
CA THR A 230 -13.33 -18.61 3.92
C THR A 230 -13.28 -19.69 2.85
N LEU A 231 -14.09 -19.55 1.79
CA LEU A 231 -14.20 -20.49 0.69
C LEU A 231 -13.50 -19.91 -0.54
N THR A 232 -12.80 -20.77 -1.27
CA THR A 232 -12.24 -20.43 -2.58
C THR A 232 -13.36 -20.27 -3.62
N VAL A 233 -13.04 -19.62 -4.74
CA VAL A 233 -14.00 -19.39 -5.83
C VAL A 233 -14.46 -20.73 -6.41
N GLU A 234 -13.54 -21.69 -6.52
CA GLU A 234 -13.78 -23.04 -6.97
C GLU A 234 -14.70 -23.80 -6.01
N GLU A 235 -14.41 -23.80 -4.70
CA GLU A 235 -15.26 -24.43 -3.69
C GLU A 235 -16.69 -23.85 -3.65
N ALA A 236 -16.82 -22.53 -3.80
CA ALA A 236 -18.11 -21.88 -3.91
C ALA A 236 -18.88 -22.32 -5.17
N GLY A 237 -18.18 -22.44 -6.31
CA GLY A 237 -18.75 -22.97 -7.55
C GLY A 237 -19.18 -24.43 -7.44
N GLU A 238 -18.43 -25.26 -6.72
CA GLU A 238 -18.80 -26.65 -6.43
C GLU A 238 -20.05 -26.74 -5.55
N ILE A 239 -20.19 -25.86 -4.56
CA ILE A 239 -21.39 -25.75 -3.74
C ILE A 239 -22.59 -25.38 -4.60
N GLU A 240 -22.48 -24.34 -5.42
CA GLU A 240 -23.58 -23.90 -6.29
C GLU A 240 -23.99 -24.99 -7.30
N LYS A 241 -23.02 -25.69 -7.90
CA LYS A 241 -23.29 -26.81 -8.81
C LYS A 241 -24.02 -27.95 -8.12
N ARG A 242 -23.61 -28.30 -6.89
CA ARG A 242 -24.27 -29.35 -6.10
C ARG A 242 -25.71 -28.98 -5.78
N GLU A 243 -25.94 -27.75 -5.35
CA GLU A 243 -27.29 -27.26 -5.07
C GLU A 243 -28.14 -27.15 -6.33
N ALA A 244 -27.55 -26.83 -7.48
CA ALA A 244 -28.24 -26.82 -8.76
C ALA A 244 -28.73 -28.23 -9.14
N LEU A 245 -27.86 -29.23 -9.02
CA LEU A 245 -28.22 -30.64 -9.25
C LEU A 245 -29.28 -31.12 -8.26
N GLU A 246 -29.17 -30.75 -6.97
CA GLU A 246 -30.18 -31.12 -5.98
C GLU A 246 -31.53 -30.45 -6.25
N ARG A 247 -31.53 -29.18 -6.70
CA ARG A 247 -32.75 -28.49 -7.14
C ARG A 247 -33.40 -29.18 -8.33
N GLU A 248 -32.61 -29.55 -9.33
CA GLU A 248 -33.11 -30.28 -10.50
C GLU A 248 -33.67 -31.66 -10.13
N GLU A 249 -32.97 -32.41 -9.26
CA GLU A 249 -33.46 -33.71 -8.79
C GLU A 249 -34.75 -33.56 -7.97
N ARG A 250 -34.84 -32.52 -7.13
CA ARG A 250 -36.05 -32.22 -6.35
C ARG A 250 -37.22 -31.84 -7.25
N GLN A 251 -36.98 -31.03 -8.29
CA GLN A 251 -37.98 -30.67 -9.29
C GLN A 251 -38.43 -31.92 -10.06
N ARG A 252 -37.51 -32.71 -10.60
CA ARG A 252 -37.83 -33.97 -11.30
C ARG A 252 -38.64 -34.91 -10.42
N ARG A 253 -38.26 -35.07 -9.15
CA ARG A 253 -38.99 -35.92 -8.20
C ARG A 253 -40.38 -35.34 -7.85
N GLN A 254 -40.54 -34.03 -7.81
CA GLN A 254 -41.84 -33.39 -7.64
C GLN A 254 -42.72 -33.58 -8.88
N GLU A 255 -42.19 -33.37 -10.08
CA GLU A 255 -42.88 -33.59 -11.35
C GLU A 255 -43.28 -35.06 -11.54
N GLU A 256 -42.42 -36.02 -11.20
CA GLU A 256 -42.75 -37.45 -11.22
C GLU A 256 -43.88 -37.78 -10.24
N LYS A 257 -43.86 -37.18 -9.04
CA LYS A 257 -44.94 -37.34 -8.05
C LYS A 257 -46.24 -36.69 -8.50
N GLU A 258 -46.19 -35.49 -9.07
CA GLU A 258 -47.37 -34.80 -9.60
C GLU A 258 -47.94 -35.55 -10.80
N ARG A 259 -47.08 -36.06 -11.70
CA ARG A 259 -47.49 -36.91 -12.82
C ARG A 259 -48.15 -38.19 -12.33
N ALA A 260 -47.58 -38.88 -11.34
CA ALA A 260 -48.18 -40.07 -10.75
C ALA A 260 -49.50 -39.74 -10.02
N ARG A 261 -49.60 -38.59 -9.34
CA ARG A 261 -50.84 -38.12 -8.72
C ARG A 261 -51.92 -37.83 -9.74
N ARG A 262 -51.55 -37.16 -10.84
CA ARG A 262 -52.45 -36.80 -11.94
C ARG A 262 -52.94 -38.03 -12.69
N GLU A 263 -52.08 -39.02 -12.90
CA GLU A 263 -52.45 -40.32 -13.51
C GLU A 263 -53.35 -41.17 -12.59
N ALA A 264 -53.34 -40.92 -11.28
CA ALA A 264 -54.20 -41.58 -10.31
C ALA A 264 -55.56 -40.89 -10.06
N LEU A 265 -55.75 -39.66 -10.56
CA LEU A 265 -57.00 -38.89 -10.46
C LEU A 265 -57.82 -39.06 -11.75
N ASP A 266 -59.14 -39.23 -11.62
CA ASP A 266 -60.05 -39.22 -12.76
C ASP A 266 -60.33 -37.77 -13.24
N SER A 267 -60.73 -37.61 -14.50
CA SER A 267 -60.94 -36.30 -15.15
C SER A 267 -61.91 -35.40 -14.39
N ASP A 268 -62.94 -35.97 -13.76
CA ASP A 268 -63.94 -35.22 -12.98
C ASP A 268 -63.38 -34.71 -11.63
N GLU A 269 -62.38 -35.40 -11.09
CA GLU A 269 -61.79 -35.12 -9.78
C GLU A 269 -60.67 -34.07 -9.89
N GLU A 270 -59.92 -34.07 -10.98
CA GLU A 270 -58.95 -33.02 -11.34
C GLU A 270 -59.65 -31.64 -11.50
N ASP A 271 -60.78 -31.61 -12.21
CA ASP A 271 -61.61 -30.43 -12.41
C ASP A 271 -62.18 -29.86 -11.09
N ALA A 272 -62.46 -30.72 -10.11
CA ALA A 272 -62.97 -30.31 -8.81
C ALA A 272 -61.88 -29.65 -7.95
N GLU A 273 -60.67 -30.20 -7.96
CA GLU A 273 -59.52 -29.64 -7.23
C GLU A 273 -59.10 -28.28 -7.77
N ASP A 274 -59.09 -28.09 -9.09
CA ASP A 274 -58.69 -26.82 -9.69
C ASP A 274 -59.71 -25.71 -9.41
N LYS A 275 -61.01 -26.04 -9.39
CA LYS A 275 -62.06 -25.12 -8.92
C LYS A 275 -61.90 -24.79 -7.44
N ALA A 276 -61.42 -25.71 -6.61
CA ALA A 276 -61.14 -25.43 -5.19
C ALA A 276 -59.92 -24.52 -5.00
N LYS A 277 -58.83 -24.73 -5.76
CA LYS A 277 -57.64 -23.88 -5.76
C LYS A 277 -57.96 -22.46 -6.24
N GLN A 278 -58.79 -22.30 -7.27
CA GLN A 278 -59.24 -20.98 -7.73
C GLN A 278 -59.99 -20.23 -6.64
N ARG A 279 -60.95 -20.88 -5.96
CA ARG A 279 -61.65 -20.25 -4.83
C ARG A 279 -60.70 -19.86 -3.69
N ALA A 280 -59.76 -20.74 -3.34
CA ALA A 280 -58.77 -20.43 -2.31
C ALA A 280 -57.84 -19.27 -2.72
N TRP A 281 -57.54 -19.14 -4.01
CA TRP A 281 -56.77 -18.03 -4.55
C TRP A 281 -57.56 -16.71 -4.50
N ASP A 282 -58.84 -16.75 -4.87
CA ASP A 282 -59.74 -15.60 -4.78
C ASP A 282 -59.89 -15.14 -3.32
N ASP A 283 -60.15 -16.06 -2.37
CA ASP A 283 -60.21 -15.77 -0.93
C ASP A 283 -58.90 -15.15 -0.40
N TRP A 284 -57.75 -15.62 -0.92
CA TRP A 284 -56.45 -15.05 -0.58
C TRP A 284 -56.27 -13.64 -1.14
N GLN A 285 -56.65 -13.39 -2.40
CA GLN A 285 -56.57 -12.05 -3.00
C GLN A 285 -57.47 -11.05 -2.28
N ASP A 286 -58.68 -11.47 -1.88
CA ASP A 286 -59.63 -10.65 -1.13
C ASP A 286 -59.11 -10.30 0.27
N SER A 287 -58.43 -11.23 0.93
CA SER A 287 -57.78 -11.01 2.23
C SER A 287 -56.46 -10.25 2.16
N HIS A 288 -55.85 -10.11 0.97
CA HIS A 288 -54.57 -9.42 0.74
C HIS A 288 -54.72 -8.23 -0.22
N PRO A 289 -55.50 -7.19 0.16
CA PRO A 289 -55.71 -6.03 -0.69
C PRO A 289 -54.39 -5.29 -0.95
N LYS A 290 -54.25 -4.84 -2.20
CA LYS A 290 -53.06 -4.15 -2.70
C LYS A 290 -52.80 -2.88 -1.87
N GLY A 291 -51.66 -2.82 -1.19
CA GLY A 291 -51.30 -1.68 -0.33
C GLY A 291 -51.58 -1.86 1.17
N TYR A 292 -51.86 -3.08 1.64
CA TYR A 292 -52.03 -3.42 3.06
C TYR A 292 -50.92 -2.88 4.00
N GLY A 293 -49.72 -2.58 3.48
CA GLY A 293 -48.60 -1.96 4.22
C GLY A 293 -48.40 -0.45 4.08
N ASN A 294 -49.08 0.22 3.14
CA ASN A 294 -48.79 1.63 2.78
C ASN A 294 -49.93 2.61 3.11
N SER A 295 -50.96 2.15 3.84
CA SER A 295 -52.15 2.95 4.19
C SER A 295 -51.94 3.91 5.37
N LYS A 296 -50.87 3.75 6.17
CA LYS A 296 -50.53 4.65 7.30
C LYS A 296 -49.63 5.84 6.92
N LEU A 297 -49.10 5.87 5.69
CA LEU A 297 -48.16 6.91 5.24
C LEU A 297 -48.81 8.09 4.51
N ARG A 298 -50.15 8.10 4.37
CA ARG A 298 -50.90 9.23 3.83
C ARG A 298 -51.57 9.99 4.99
N PRO A 299 -51.09 11.18 5.37
CA PRO A 299 -51.83 12.06 6.26
C PRO A 299 -53.08 12.53 5.53
N CYS A 300 -54.24 12.12 6.00
CA CYS A 300 -55.51 12.75 5.63
C CYS A 300 -55.79 13.82 6.70
N GLY A 301 -55.79 15.09 6.31
CA GLY A 301 -56.15 16.23 7.16
C GLY A 301 -55.06 17.28 7.26
#